data_AF-A0A452YDP9-F1
#
_entry.id   AF-A0A452YDP9-F1
#
_cell.length_a   1.000
_cell.length_b   1.000
_cell.length_c   1.000
_cell.angle_alpha   90.00
_cell.angle_beta   90.00
_cell.angle_gamma   90.00
#
_symmetry.space_group_name_H-M   'P 1'
#
loop_
_entity.id
_entity.type
_entity.pdbx_description
1 polymer ?
#
loop_
_entity_poly.entity_id
_entity_poly.type
_entity_poly.pdbx_seq_one_letter_code
_entity_poly.pdbx_strand_id
1 'polypeptide(L)' 'MNEFFSAAEQPQQQAFIDKYNFDPVNDCPLPGRYEWVKLD' A
#
# COMPACT_ATOMS: atom_id res chain seq x y z
N MET A 1 -6.29 -10.56 -19.33
CA MET A 1 -7.27 -10.42 -18.22
C MET A 1 -6.73 -9.58 -17.05
N ASN A 2 -5.41 -9.40 -16.89
CA ASN A 2 -4.85 -8.56 -15.81
C ASN A 2 -4.64 -7.07 -16.16
N GLU A 3 -4.49 -6.70 -17.43
CA GLU A 3 -4.11 -5.33 -17.80
C GLU A 3 -5.14 -4.25 -17.42
N PHE A 4 -6.41 -4.63 -17.28
CA PHE A 4 -7.48 -3.72 -16.88
C PHE A 4 -7.37 -3.27 -15.43
N PHE A 5 -6.89 -4.16 -14.54
CA PHE A 5 -6.69 -3.85 -13.13
C PHE A 5 -5.32 -3.18 -12.92
N SER A 6 -4.28 -3.56 -13.66
CA SER A 6 -2.92 -3.02 -13.47
C SER A 6 -2.78 -1.52 -13.70
N ALA A 7 -3.61 -0.92 -14.57
CA ALA A 7 -3.62 0.52 -14.80
C ALA A 7 -4.26 1.32 -13.65
N ALA A 8 -5.28 0.74 -12.99
CA ALA A 8 -5.95 1.36 -11.84
C ALA A 8 -5.28 1.02 -10.50
N GLU A 9 -4.54 -0.08 -10.43
CA GLU A 9 -3.85 -0.55 -9.24
C GLU A 9 -2.72 0.38 -8.81
N GLN A 10 -1.92 0.93 -9.75
CA GLN A 10 -0.82 1.82 -9.41
C GLN A 10 -1.24 3.10 -8.66
N PRO A 11 -2.20 3.90 -9.14
CA PRO A 11 -2.65 5.08 -8.41
C PRO A 11 -3.35 4.72 -7.10
N GLN A 12 -4.04 3.58 -7.03
CA GLN A 12 -4.67 3.11 -5.80
C GLN A 12 -3.64 2.69 -4.74
N GLN A 13 -2.57 2.02 -5.15
CA GLN A 13 -1.44 1.65 -4.28
C GLN A 13 -0.73 2.90 -3.75
N GLN A 14 -0.44 3.88 -4.63
CA GLN A 14 0.19 5.13 -4.20
C GLN A 14 -0.69 5.89 -3.20
N ALA A 15 -1.99 6.02 -3.47
CA ALA A 15 -2.92 6.65 -2.55
C ALA A 15 -3.03 5.92 -1.20
N PHE A 16 -2.89 4.59 -1.20
CA PHE A 16 -2.86 3.80 0.02
C PHE A 16 -1.58 4.05 0.82
N ILE A 17 -0.42 3.99 0.15
CA ILE A 17 0.90 4.27 0.74
C ILE A 17 0.92 5.68 1.36
N ASP A 18 0.44 6.68 0.64
CA ASP A 18 0.44 8.07 1.12
C ASP A 18 -0.49 8.27 2.32
N LYS A 19 -1.64 7.58 2.33
CA LYS A 19 -2.63 7.70 3.42
C LYS A 19 -2.22 6.96 4.68
N TYR A 20 -1.61 5.79 4.53
CA TYR A 20 -1.42 4.82 5.60
C TYR A 20 0.05 4.59 5.97
N ASN A 21 0.99 5.20 5.24
CA ASN A 21 2.42 4.95 5.34
C ASN A 21 2.75 3.45 5.38
N PHE A 22 2.09 2.67 4.54
CA PHE A 22 2.27 1.23 4.45
C PHE A 22 2.43 0.82 3.01
N ASP A 23 3.45 0.03 2.72
CA ASP A 23 3.68 -0.56 1.41
C ASP A 23 3.00 -1.94 1.32
N PRO A 24 1.84 -2.05 0.66
CA PRO A 24 1.13 -3.32 0.52
C PRO A 24 1.83 -4.30 -0.44
N VAL A 25 2.75 -3.83 -1.29
CA VAL A 25 3.48 -4.69 -2.23
C VAL A 25 4.59 -5.43 -1.50
N ASN A 26 5.29 -4.73 -0.61
CA ASN A 26 6.40 -5.28 0.18
C ASN A 26 5.98 -5.74 1.58
N ASP A 27 4.69 -5.60 1.95
CA ASP A 27 4.17 -5.88 3.31
C ASP A 27 5.00 -5.22 4.42
N CYS A 28 5.43 -3.98 4.15
CA CYS A 28 6.35 -3.25 5.01
C CYS A 28 5.73 -1.92 5.45
N PRO A 29 5.68 -1.63 6.76
CA PRO A 29 5.31 -0.30 7.20
C PRO A 29 6.43 0.69 6.94
N LEU A 30 6.04 1.85 6.42
CA LEU A 30 6.93 2.97 6.21
C LEU A 30 6.90 3.89 7.43
N PRO A 31 8.02 4.58 7.74
CA PRO A 31 8.04 5.58 8.80
C PRO A 31 7.05 6.70 8.47
N GLY A 32 6.14 7.00 9.39
CA GLY A 32 5.07 7.94 9.13
C GLY A 32 4.14 8.17 10.30
N ARG A 33 2.87 8.47 10.00
CA ARG A 33 1.87 8.84 10.99
C ARG A 33 1.33 7.65 11.78
N TYR A 34 1.31 6.47 11.17
CA TYR A 34 0.79 5.24 11.75
C TYR A 34 1.93 4.28 12.04
N GLU A 35 1.93 3.69 13.24
CA GLU A 35 2.81 2.57 13.56
C GLU A 35 2.03 1.27 13.34
N TRP A 36 2.52 0.43 12.42
CA TRP A 36 1.87 -0.83 12.11
C TRP A 36 2.44 -1.94 12.98
N VAL A 37 1.55 -2.69 13.60
CA VAL A 37 1.87 -3.88 14.39
C VAL A 37 1.29 -5.10 13.67
N LYS A 38 2.13 -6.10 13.41
CA LYS A 38 1.66 -7.40 12.91
C LYS A 38 0.91 -8.08 14.05
N LEU A 39 -0.30 -8.55 13.75
CA LEU A 39 -1.08 -9.35 14.67
C LEU A 39 -0.83 -10.82 14.32
N ASP A 40 -0.52 -11.64 15.34
CA ASP A 40 -0.43 -13.11 15.25
C ASP A 40 -1.83 -13.75 15.14
#